data_AF-A0AAU5HP98-F1
#
_entry.id   AF-A0AAU5HP98-F1
#
_cell.length_a   1.000
_cell.length_b   1.000
_cell.length_c   1.000
_cell.angle_alpha   90.00
_cell.angle_beta   90.00
_cell.angle_gamma   90.00
#
_symmetry.space_group_name_H-M   'P 1'
#
loop_
_entity.id
_entity.type
_entity.pdbx_description
1 polymer ?
#
loop_
_entity_poly.entity_id
_entity_poly.type
_entity_poly.pdbx_seq_one_letter_code
_entity_poly.pdbx_strand_id
1 'polypeptide(L)'
;MRIARFSIDGNVAFGAVEGDKPDELVLDIIKGIPFADFELSGTKVPLSKVRLLPPVLPNKIVAYGRNYAEHARELGNEVPDVPFAFFKPSTSVIGSGDDIQYPSFTEDLHHEAELAVVIGRMCREVPRERVKDVILGYTCANDITARDVQKREKQWARAKGFDTSCPLGPWVETDLDPSDLTIQLTVNGQQRQLGRTSEMIHSIEDLIVNITEAMTLLPGDVILTGTPAGVGPLTVGDEVAVSIEGIGTLTNKVVKRG
;
A
#
# COMPACT_ATOMS: atom_id res chain seq x y z
N MET A 1 -1.14 7.42 -15.44
CA MET A 1 -1.67 6.13 -15.98
C MET A 1 -1.83 5.14 -14.83
N ARG A 2 -2.93 4.38 -14.80
CA ARG A 2 -3.17 3.34 -13.78
C ARG A 2 -2.68 1.97 -14.26
N ILE A 3 -1.69 1.38 -13.60
CA ILE A 3 -1.13 0.08 -13.95
C ILE A 3 -1.65 -0.98 -12.98
N ALA A 4 -2.37 -1.96 -13.49
CA ALA A 4 -2.88 -3.09 -12.72
C ALA A 4 -2.15 -4.39 -13.09
N ARG A 5 -1.96 -5.27 -12.10
CA ARG A 5 -1.72 -6.69 -12.34
C ARG A 5 -3.05 -7.43 -12.18
N PHE A 6 -3.34 -8.34 -13.10
CA PHE A 6 -4.64 -9.02 -13.12
C PHE A 6 -4.49 -10.47 -13.57
N SER A 7 -5.53 -11.25 -13.31
CA SER A 7 -5.71 -12.60 -13.82
C SER A 7 -6.96 -12.69 -14.69
N ILE A 8 -6.85 -13.35 -15.84
CA ILE A 8 -7.98 -13.74 -16.70
C ILE A 8 -7.75 -15.16 -17.19
N ASP A 9 -8.75 -16.04 -17.02
CA ASP A 9 -8.69 -17.45 -17.42
C ASP A 9 -7.42 -18.18 -16.93
N GLY A 10 -6.95 -17.84 -15.72
CA GLY A 10 -5.75 -18.41 -15.09
C GLY A 10 -4.41 -17.81 -15.55
N ASN A 11 -4.42 -16.90 -16.53
CA ASN A 11 -3.22 -16.21 -17.00
C ASN A 11 -3.04 -14.88 -16.26
N VAL A 12 -1.81 -14.60 -15.84
CA VAL A 12 -1.44 -13.35 -15.16
C VAL A 12 -0.75 -12.41 -16.14
N ALA A 13 -1.16 -11.15 -16.14
CA ALA A 13 -0.56 -10.10 -16.96
C ALA A 13 -0.65 -8.73 -16.27
N PHE A 14 -0.03 -7.74 -16.89
CA PHE A 14 -0.17 -6.33 -16.55
C PHE A 14 -1.06 -5.62 -17.56
N GLY A 15 -1.72 -4.54 -17.15
CA GLY A 15 -2.48 -3.70 -18.05
C GLY A 15 -2.68 -2.29 -17.54
N ALA A 16 -2.96 -1.39 -18.48
CA ALA A 16 -3.32 -0.01 -18.20
C ALA A 16 -4.84 0.10 -18.03
N VAL A 17 -5.28 0.61 -16.88
CA VAL A 17 -6.69 0.81 -16.56
C VAL A 17 -7.13 2.19 -17.06
N GLU A 18 -8.15 2.21 -17.90
CA GLU A 18 -8.73 3.39 -18.55
C GLU A 18 -10.21 3.56 -18.16
N GLY A 19 -10.69 4.81 -18.18
CA GLY A 19 -12.07 5.18 -17.85
C GLY A 19 -12.22 5.84 -16.48
N ASP A 20 -13.31 6.60 -16.29
CA ASP A 20 -13.51 7.41 -15.08
C ASP A 20 -14.52 6.80 -14.12
N LYS A 21 -15.51 6.06 -14.65
CA LYS A 21 -16.55 5.43 -13.84
C LYS A 21 -16.26 3.95 -13.61
N PRO A 22 -16.55 3.40 -12.41
CA PRO A 22 -16.31 1.99 -12.09
C PRO A 22 -16.86 0.99 -13.13
N ASP A 23 -18.07 1.22 -13.62
CA ASP A 23 -18.74 0.32 -14.58
C ASP A 23 -18.22 0.45 -16.03
N GLU A 24 -17.42 1.48 -16.30
CA GLU A 24 -16.83 1.79 -17.61
C GLU A 24 -15.34 1.45 -17.66
N LEU A 25 -14.76 0.95 -16.55
CA LEU A 25 -13.33 0.65 -16.49
C LEU A 25 -12.97 -0.50 -17.44
N VAL A 26 -11.95 -0.26 -18.24
CA VAL A 26 -11.33 -1.26 -19.13
C VAL A 26 -9.84 -1.35 -18.87
N LEU A 27 -9.26 -2.49 -19.20
CA LEU A 27 -7.84 -2.76 -19.11
C LEU A 27 -7.30 -3.00 -20.52
N ASP A 28 -6.32 -2.21 -20.96
CA ASP A 28 -5.50 -2.50 -22.14
C ASP A 28 -4.26 -3.30 -21.71
N ILE A 29 -4.10 -4.50 -22.27
CA ILE A 29 -3.04 -5.43 -21.85
C ILE A 29 -1.67 -4.83 -22.21
N ILE A 30 -0.74 -4.87 -21.25
CA ILE A 30 0.65 -4.46 -21.44
C ILE A 30 1.47 -5.64 -21.95
N LYS A 31 2.21 -5.44 -23.06
CA LYS A 31 3.26 -6.34 -23.52
C LYS A 31 4.58 -5.97 -22.86
N GLY A 32 5.03 -6.79 -21.92
CA GLY A 32 6.24 -6.56 -21.13
C GLY A 32 5.93 -6.43 -19.65
N ILE A 33 6.75 -5.65 -18.94
CA ILE A 33 6.59 -5.37 -17.50
C ILE A 33 6.62 -3.86 -17.27
N PRO A 34 5.92 -3.33 -16.25
CA PRO A 34 5.81 -1.89 -16.02
C PRO A 34 7.10 -1.23 -15.50
N PHE A 35 8.17 -2.01 -15.32
CA PHE A 35 9.48 -1.55 -14.84
C PHE A 35 10.53 -1.43 -15.96
N ALA A 36 10.12 -1.63 -17.20
CA ALA A 36 10.93 -1.52 -18.40
C ALA A 36 10.09 -0.88 -19.52
N ASP A 37 10.66 -0.74 -20.72
CA ASP A 37 9.90 -0.34 -21.90
C ASP A 37 8.80 -1.37 -22.17
N PHE A 38 7.58 -0.87 -22.35
CA PHE A 38 6.41 -1.69 -22.61
C PHE A 38 5.51 -1.03 -23.65
N GLU A 39 4.68 -1.85 -24.28
CA GLU A 39 3.69 -1.39 -25.26
C GLU A 39 2.28 -1.81 -24.82
N LEU A 40 1.30 -0.95 -25.08
CA LEU A 40 -0.09 -1.35 -25.01
C LEU A 40 -0.42 -2.27 -26.18
N SER A 41 -1.12 -3.35 -25.89
CA SER A 41 -1.46 -4.36 -26.89
C SER A 41 -2.56 -3.90 -27.85
N GLY A 42 -3.40 -2.95 -27.43
CA GLY A 42 -4.65 -2.57 -28.07
C GLY A 42 -5.80 -3.53 -27.75
N THR A 43 -5.54 -4.65 -27.09
CA THR A 43 -6.56 -5.60 -26.63
C THR A 43 -7.13 -5.11 -25.32
N LYS A 44 -8.36 -4.59 -25.37
CA LYS A 44 -9.08 -4.10 -24.20
C LYS A 44 -10.04 -5.12 -23.64
N VAL A 45 -10.04 -5.28 -22.32
CA VAL A 45 -10.93 -6.17 -21.57
C VAL A 45 -11.67 -5.36 -20.52
N PRO A 46 -12.99 -5.54 -20.33
CA PRO A 46 -13.70 -4.91 -19.22
C PRO A 46 -13.07 -5.31 -17.88
N LEU A 47 -12.83 -4.34 -16.99
CA LEU A 47 -12.20 -4.62 -15.69
C LEU A 47 -13.03 -5.61 -14.87
N SER A 48 -14.36 -5.58 -15.01
CA SER A 48 -15.29 -6.51 -14.38
C SER A 48 -15.14 -7.97 -14.81
N LYS A 49 -14.37 -8.25 -15.86
CA LYS A 49 -14.08 -9.62 -16.36
C LYS A 49 -12.75 -10.16 -15.88
N VAL A 50 -11.96 -9.38 -15.16
CA VAL A 50 -10.66 -9.80 -14.61
C VAL A 50 -10.69 -9.84 -13.09
N ARG A 51 -9.81 -10.63 -12.50
CA ARG A 51 -9.50 -10.53 -11.08
C ARG A 51 -8.28 -9.64 -10.91
N LEU A 52 -8.41 -8.54 -10.19
CA LEU A 52 -7.26 -7.74 -9.75
C LEU A 52 -6.41 -8.55 -8.78
N LEU A 53 -5.10 -8.41 -8.93
CA LEU A 53 -4.09 -8.96 -8.04
C LEU A 53 -3.42 -7.79 -7.29
N PRO A 54 -2.57 -8.03 -6.27
CA PRO A 54 -1.70 -6.94 -5.81
C PRO A 54 -1.02 -6.29 -7.02
N PRO A 55 -0.81 -4.97 -7.09
CA PRO A 55 -0.31 -4.35 -8.32
C PRO A 55 1.16 -4.70 -8.60
N VAL A 56 1.94 -4.98 -7.56
CA VAL A 56 3.35 -5.40 -7.64
C VAL A 56 3.62 -6.64 -6.80
N LEU A 57 4.70 -7.35 -7.09
CA LEU A 57 5.24 -8.41 -6.24
C LEU A 57 6.56 -7.86 -5.68
N PRO A 58 6.52 -7.17 -4.54
CA PRO A 58 7.70 -6.49 -4.03
C PRO A 58 8.75 -7.50 -3.59
N ASN A 59 10.03 -7.18 -3.78
CA ASN A 59 11.11 -7.96 -3.15
C ASN A 59 11.09 -7.72 -1.64
N LYS A 60 10.84 -6.47 -1.26
CA LYS A 60 10.65 -6.04 0.13
C LYS A 60 9.66 -4.90 0.25
N ILE A 61 9.05 -4.80 1.42
CA ILE A 61 8.24 -3.65 1.83
C ILE A 61 8.97 -2.96 2.98
N VAL A 62 9.33 -1.71 2.78
CA VAL A 62 9.81 -0.80 3.82
C VAL A 62 8.60 -0.02 4.31
N ALA A 63 8.41 0.13 5.60
CA ALA A 63 7.29 0.87 6.16
C ALA A 63 7.78 1.84 7.23
N TYR A 64 7.10 2.99 7.34
CA TYR A 64 7.48 4.06 8.25
C TYR A 64 6.43 4.25 9.34
N GLY A 65 6.84 3.98 10.58
CA GLY A 65 5.99 4.20 11.74
C GLY A 65 5.95 5.66 12.16
N ARG A 66 4.81 6.10 12.69
CA ARG A 66 4.66 7.40 13.37
C ARG A 66 4.93 8.63 12.48
N ASN A 67 4.64 8.54 11.19
CA ASN A 67 4.85 9.64 10.25
C ASN A 67 3.71 10.67 10.21
N TYR A 68 2.70 10.55 11.08
CA TYR A 68 1.62 11.51 11.25
C TYR A 68 1.54 11.93 12.73
N ALA A 69 1.54 13.23 13.00
CA ALA A 69 1.65 13.77 14.36
C ALA A 69 0.48 13.35 15.27
N GLU A 70 -0.75 13.42 14.76
CA GLU A 70 -1.94 13.03 15.52
C GLU A 70 -1.97 11.52 15.80
N HIS A 71 -1.53 10.69 14.85
CA HIS A 71 -1.43 9.25 15.07
C HIS A 71 -0.36 8.89 16.12
N ALA A 72 0.79 9.57 16.10
CA ALA A 72 1.82 9.39 17.13
C ALA A 72 1.26 9.72 18.53
N ARG A 73 0.52 10.84 18.65
CA ARG A 73 -0.13 11.26 19.90
C ARG A 73 -1.24 10.32 20.36
N GLU A 74 -2.07 9.82 19.44
CA GLU A 74 -3.15 8.85 19.71
C GLU A 74 -2.62 7.60 20.42
N LEU A 75 -1.42 7.15 20.03
CA LEU A 75 -0.76 5.98 20.61
C LEU A 75 0.18 6.32 21.79
N GLY A 76 0.15 7.56 22.29
CA GLY A 76 0.97 8.01 23.42
C GLY A 76 2.46 8.06 23.12
N ASN A 77 2.85 8.19 21.86
CA ASN A 77 4.24 8.21 21.42
C ASN A 77 4.71 9.63 21.10
N GLU A 78 6.01 9.87 21.30
CA GLU A 78 6.68 11.02 20.72
C GLU A 78 6.86 10.83 19.21
N VAL A 79 6.76 11.94 18.48
CA VAL A 79 7.11 12.00 17.06
C VAL A 79 8.63 11.82 16.94
N PRO A 80 9.12 10.82 16.20
CA PRO A 80 10.56 10.65 16.01
C PRO A 80 11.18 11.86 15.29
N ASP A 81 12.38 12.27 15.71
CA ASP A 81 13.16 13.29 14.99
C ASP A 81 13.70 12.76 13.64
N VAL A 82 13.81 11.43 13.51
CA VAL A 82 14.29 10.73 12.32
C VAL A 82 13.29 9.68 11.86
N PRO A 83 13.14 9.45 10.54
CA PRO A 83 12.22 8.43 10.03
C PRO A 83 12.46 7.04 10.64
N PHE A 84 11.40 6.44 11.20
CA PHE A 84 11.46 5.12 11.83
C PHE A 84 11.03 4.02 10.87
N ALA A 85 12.00 3.40 10.20
CA ALA A 85 11.77 2.33 9.23
C ALA A 85 11.68 0.93 9.88
N PHE A 86 10.81 0.08 9.33
CA PHE A 86 10.77 -1.36 9.58
C PHE A 86 10.40 -2.10 8.29
N PHE A 87 10.46 -3.44 8.33
CA PHE A 87 10.13 -4.27 7.17
C PHE A 87 8.85 -5.07 7.38
N LYS A 88 8.11 -5.25 6.27
CA LYS A 88 7.14 -6.35 6.11
C LYS A 88 7.67 -7.32 5.04
N PRO A 89 7.55 -8.64 5.24
CA PRO A 89 7.97 -9.62 4.25
C PRO A 89 7.03 -9.58 3.03
N SER A 90 7.56 -9.88 1.84
CA SER A 90 6.78 -9.92 0.60
C SER A 90 5.62 -10.92 0.63
N THR A 91 5.72 -11.97 1.45
CA THR A 91 4.66 -12.97 1.67
C THR A 91 3.43 -12.42 2.40
N SER A 92 3.52 -11.22 3.01
CA SER A 92 2.36 -10.57 3.64
C SER A 92 1.38 -9.95 2.64
N VAL A 93 1.78 -9.78 1.38
CA VAL A 93 1.05 -9.00 0.38
C VAL A 93 -0.16 -9.73 -0.16
N ILE A 94 -1.30 -9.05 -0.17
CA ILE A 94 -2.54 -9.47 -0.84
C ILE A 94 -3.17 -8.30 -1.62
N GLY A 95 -4.01 -8.60 -2.60
CA GLY A 95 -4.62 -7.61 -3.48
C GLY A 95 -6.00 -7.15 -2.98
N SER A 96 -6.61 -6.23 -3.74
CA SER A 96 -8.00 -5.86 -3.50
C SER A 96 -8.94 -7.05 -3.78
N GLY A 97 -9.87 -7.30 -2.86
CA GLY A 97 -10.81 -8.42 -2.90
C GLY A 97 -10.29 -9.71 -2.25
N ASP A 98 -9.00 -9.77 -1.88
CA ASP A 98 -8.45 -10.88 -1.11
C ASP A 98 -8.80 -10.76 0.37
N ASP A 99 -8.80 -11.88 1.10
CA ASP A 99 -9.14 -11.91 2.52
C ASP A 99 -7.92 -11.62 3.42
N ILE A 100 -8.11 -10.76 4.42
CA ILE A 100 -7.23 -10.63 5.58
C ILE A 100 -7.53 -11.78 6.54
N GLN A 101 -6.58 -12.67 6.75
CA GLN A 101 -6.73 -13.82 7.65
C GLN A 101 -6.40 -13.40 9.08
N TYR A 102 -7.43 -13.31 9.92
CA TYR A 102 -7.30 -13.02 11.35
C TYR A 102 -6.51 -14.16 12.04
N PRO A 103 -5.27 -13.92 12.50
CA PRO A 103 -4.43 -15.01 13.01
C PRO A 103 -4.75 -15.34 14.47
N SER A 104 -4.59 -16.60 14.87
CA SER A 104 -4.90 -17.06 16.24
C SER A 104 -3.96 -16.57 17.34
N PHE A 105 -2.84 -15.91 16.98
CA PHE A 105 -1.85 -15.44 17.96
C PHE A 105 -2.12 -14.04 18.51
N THR A 106 -3.16 -13.37 18.02
CA THR A 106 -3.57 -12.01 18.40
C THR A 106 -5.07 -11.99 18.71
N GLU A 107 -5.48 -11.08 19.58
CA GLU A 107 -6.88 -10.73 19.82
C GLU A 107 -7.16 -9.24 19.53
N ASP A 108 -6.16 -8.53 19.01
CA ASP A 108 -6.14 -7.07 18.87
C ASP A 108 -5.59 -6.68 17.50
N LEU A 109 -6.34 -7.02 16.44
CA LEU A 109 -5.96 -6.77 15.04
C LEU A 109 -6.41 -5.37 14.62
N HIS A 110 -5.50 -4.53 14.10
CA HIS A 110 -5.78 -3.15 13.73
C HIS A 110 -5.57 -2.88 12.24
N HIS A 111 -6.32 -1.91 11.71
CA HIS A 111 -6.12 -1.33 10.38
C HIS A 111 -5.24 -0.08 10.42
N GLU A 112 -4.51 0.19 9.34
CA GLU A 112 -3.66 1.37 9.17
C GLU A 112 -3.65 1.76 7.68
N ALA A 113 -4.50 2.71 7.25
CA ALA A 113 -4.52 3.19 5.87
C ALA A 113 -3.26 3.98 5.54
N GLU A 114 -2.57 3.62 4.45
CA GLU A 114 -1.34 4.30 4.04
C GLU A 114 -1.30 4.55 2.52
N LEU A 115 -0.66 5.66 2.14
CA LEU A 115 -0.13 5.82 0.80
C LEU A 115 1.09 4.91 0.65
N ALA A 116 1.17 4.18 -0.46
CA ALA A 116 2.30 3.34 -0.79
C ALA A 116 3.00 3.85 -2.04
N VAL A 117 4.32 4.04 -1.94
CA VAL A 117 5.19 4.39 -3.07
C VAL A 117 5.73 3.11 -3.69
N VAL A 118 5.61 2.97 -5.01
CA VAL A 118 6.18 1.85 -5.77
C VAL A 118 7.43 2.33 -6.48
N ILE A 119 8.55 1.66 -6.26
CA ILE A 119 9.83 1.99 -6.88
C ILE A 119 9.87 1.47 -8.32
N GLY A 120 10.26 2.32 -9.27
CA GLY A 120 10.28 2.02 -10.70
C GLY A 120 11.65 1.60 -11.24
N ARG A 121 12.73 1.92 -10.54
CA ARG A 121 14.10 1.60 -10.95
C ARG A 121 15.00 1.28 -9.77
N MET A 122 16.05 0.52 -10.02
CA MET A 122 17.08 0.28 -9.01
C MET A 122 17.71 1.61 -8.58
N CYS A 123 17.79 1.87 -7.28
CA CYS A 123 18.36 3.09 -6.75
C CYS A 123 19.00 2.90 -5.37
N ARG A 124 19.98 3.74 -5.06
CA ARG A 124 20.73 3.78 -3.80
C ARG A 124 21.30 5.19 -3.65
N GLU A 125 21.41 5.69 -2.41
CA GLU A 125 21.94 7.02 -2.09
C GLU A 125 21.32 8.11 -2.99
N VAL A 126 19.98 8.10 -3.06
CA VAL A 126 19.24 8.95 -3.99
C VAL A 126 19.26 10.39 -3.46
N PRO A 127 19.79 11.37 -4.21
CA PRO A 127 19.69 12.76 -3.79
C PRO A 127 18.25 13.26 -3.94
N ARG A 128 17.83 14.18 -3.07
CA ARG A 128 16.43 14.64 -2.94
C ARG A 128 15.82 15.04 -4.29
N GLU A 129 16.55 15.80 -5.10
CA GLU A 129 16.10 16.31 -6.39
C GLU A 129 15.87 15.22 -7.45
N ARG A 130 16.33 13.99 -7.21
CA ARG A 130 16.16 12.82 -8.10
C ARG A 130 15.16 11.80 -7.56
N VAL A 131 14.51 12.06 -6.43
CA VAL A 131 13.53 11.12 -5.84
C VAL A 131 12.41 10.79 -6.82
N LYS A 132 11.84 11.80 -7.50
CA LYS A 132 10.74 11.59 -8.45
C LYS A 132 11.12 10.64 -9.58
N ASP A 133 12.38 10.63 -10.01
CA ASP A 133 12.86 9.78 -11.09
C ASP A 133 12.90 8.29 -10.74
N VAL A 134 12.91 7.94 -9.43
CA VAL A 134 13.00 6.55 -8.98
C VAL A 134 11.64 5.92 -8.68
N ILE A 135 10.58 6.73 -8.63
CA ILE A 135 9.22 6.30 -8.33
C ILE A 135 8.53 5.87 -9.63
N LEU A 136 7.91 4.68 -9.62
CA LEU A 136 6.97 4.28 -10.67
C LEU A 136 5.64 5.01 -10.50
N GLY A 137 5.14 5.02 -9.27
CA GLY A 137 3.87 5.65 -8.93
C GLY A 137 3.41 5.30 -7.52
N TYR A 138 2.13 5.48 -7.26
CA TYR A 138 1.53 5.36 -5.93
C TYR A 138 0.34 4.39 -5.93
N THR A 139 0.09 3.75 -4.80
CA THR A 139 -1.06 2.87 -4.61
C THR A 139 -1.59 2.98 -3.17
N CYS A 140 -2.74 2.38 -2.88
CA CYS A 140 -3.24 2.29 -1.51
C CYS A 140 -2.62 1.06 -0.81
N ALA A 141 -2.41 1.18 0.50
CA ALA A 141 -2.03 0.07 1.35
C ALA A 141 -2.79 0.06 2.66
N ASN A 142 -2.81 -1.11 3.31
CA ASN A 142 -3.28 -1.26 4.68
C ASN A 142 -2.20 -1.99 5.51
N ASP A 143 -1.57 -1.31 6.46
CA ASP A 143 -0.55 -1.91 7.34
C ASP A 143 -1.19 -2.64 8.53
N ILE A 144 -1.79 -3.80 8.24
CA ILE A 144 -2.50 -4.58 9.26
C ILE A 144 -1.53 -4.98 10.37
N THR A 145 -1.96 -4.73 11.61
CA THR A 145 -1.09 -4.85 12.78
C THR A 145 -1.78 -5.64 13.89
N ALA A 146 -1.15 -6.70 14.37
CA ALA A 146 -1.49 -7.35 15.64
C ALA A 146 -0.93 -6.51 16.80
N ARG A 147 -1.76 -5.63 17.36
CA ARG A 147 -1.33 -4.57 18.27
C ARG A 147 -0.85 -5.09 19.63
N ASP A 148 -1.50 -6.10 20.16
CA ASP A 148 -1.09 -6.80 21.38
C ASP A 148 0.31 -7.43 21.23
N VAL A 149 0.59 -8.03 20.08
CA VAL A 149 1.90 -8.58 19.72
C VAL A 149 2.94 -7.48 19.61
N GLN A 150 2.60 -6.37 18.94
CA GLN A 150 3.50 -5.23 18.78
C GLN A 150 3.87 -4.60 20.13
N LYS A 151 2.93 -4.53 21.09
CA LYS A 151 3.21 -4.03 22.46
C LYS A 151 4.10 -4.98 23.24
N ARG A 152 3.87 -6.29 23.10
CA ARG A 152 4.60 -7.34 23.83
C ARG A 152 6.03 -7.54 23.30
N GLU A 153 6.25 -7.33 22.00
CA GLU A 153 7.51 -7.60 21.33
C GLU A 153 8.24 -6.31 20.94
N LYS A 154 9.55 -6.25 21.16
CA LYS A 154 10.35 -5.05 20.83
C LYS A 154 10.50 -4.81 19.32
N GLN A 155 10.31 -5.86 18.51
CA GLN A 155 10.45 -5.82 17.05
C GLN A 155 9.10 -6.08 16.41
N TRP A 156 8.76 -5.35 15.35
CA TRP A 156 7.41 -5.38 14.76
C TRP A 156 7.23 -6.45 13.67
N ALA A 157 8.29 -7.18 13.33
CA ALA A 157 8.29 -8.14 12.22
C ALA A 157 7.14 -9.18 12.32
N ARG A 158 6.86 -9.73 13.51
CA ARG A 158 5.76 -10.68 13.68
C ARG A 158 4.39 -10.01 13.72
N ALA A 159 4.31 -8.86 14.39
CA ALA A 159 3.07 -8.11 14.54
C ALA A 159 2.54 -7.52 13.22
N LYS A 160 3.45 -7.20 12.29
CA LYS A 160 3.14 -6.57 11.00
C LYS A 160 3.54 -7.43 9.80
N GLY A 161 4.10 -8.62 9.97
CA GLY A 161 4.65 -9.40 8.86
C GLY A 161 4.05 -10.79 8.69
N PHE A 162 2.90 -11.07 9.29
CA PHE A 162 2.18 -12.31 9.03
C PHE A 162 1.52 -12.30 7.64
N ASP A 163 1.22 -13.47 7.10
CA ASP A 163 0.54 -13.62 5.81
C ASP A 163 -0.74 -12.77 5.78
N THR A 164 -1.05 -12.14 4.64
CA THR A 164 -2.23 -11.27 4.43
C THR A 164 -2.23 -9.93 5.19
N SER A 165 -1.16 -9.60 5.92
CA SER A 165 -1.09 -8.35 6.68
C SER A 165 -0.73 -7.10 5.87
N CYS A 166 -0.47 -7.24 4.56
CA CYS A 166 -0.13 -6.12 3.67
C CYS A 166 -1.03 -6.04 2.43
N PRO A 167 -2.34 -5.78 2.57
CA PRO A 167 -3.15 -5.36 1.43
C PRO A 167 -2.52 -4.22 0.64
N LEU A 168 -2.50 -4.34 -0.69
CA LEU A 168 -1.90 -3.38 -1.62
C LEU A 168 -2.73 -3.32 -2.92
N GLY A 169 -3.08 -2.12 -3.39
CA GLY A 169 -3.87 -1.95 -4.62
C GLY A 169 -4.73 -0.69 -4.66
N PRO A 170 -5.73 -0.61 -5.55
CA PRO A 170 -6.11 -1.62 -6.55
C PRO A 170 -5.18 -1.66 -7.78
N TRP A 171 -4.42 -0.60 -8.02
CA TRP A 171 -3.45 -0.43 -9.10
C TRP A 171 -2.40 0.62 -8.70
N VAL A 172 -1.34 0.77 -9.49
CA VAL A 172 -0.36 1.88 -9.35
C VAL A 172 -0.79 3.06 -10.22
N GLU A 173 -1.06 4.22 -9.64
CA GLU A 173 -1.19 5.48 -10.39
C GLU A 173 0.20 6.11 -10.59
N THR A 174 0.59 6.29 -11.85
CA THR A 174 1.92 6.78 -12.26
C THR A 174 1.97 8.30 -12.47
N ASP A 175 0.80 8.95 -12.63
CA ASP A 175 0.69 10.39 -12.89
C ASP A 175 -0.17 11.05 -11.82
N LEU A 176 0.43 11.25 -10.65
CA LEU A 176 -0.24 11.79 -9.47
C LEU A 176 0.74 12.65 -8.66
N ASP A 177 0.26 13.81 -8.21
CA ASP A 177 0.96 14.62 -7.22
C ASP A 177 0.54 14.16 -5.81
N PRO A 178 1.44 13.55 -5.01
CA PRO A 178 1.09 13.03 -3.70
C PRO A 178 1.12 14.10 -2.61
N SER A 179 1.36 15.38 -2.91
CA SER A 179 1.65 16.39 -1.89
C SER A 179 0.48 16.67 -0.93
N ASP A 180 -0.76 16.53 -1.42
CA ASP A 180 -1.96 16.83 -0.62
C ASP A 180 -3.19 16.04 -1.10
N LEU A 181 -3.16 14.73 -0.85
CA LEU A 181 -4.23 13.80 -1.18
C LEU A 181 -5.00 13.40 0.07
N THR A 182 -6.32 13.30 -0.06
CA THR A 182 -7.16 12.69 0.98
C THR A 182 -6.85 11.20 1.12
N ILE A 183 -6.59 10.75 2.35
CA ILE A 183 -6.51 9.32 2.72
C ILE A 183 -7.67 9.02 3.66
N GLN A 184 -8.48 8.01 3.30
CA GLN A 184 -9.64 7.60 4.09
C GLN A 184 -9.68 6.09 4.28
N LEU A 185 -10.12 5.66 5.47
CA LEU A 185 -10.46 4.27 5.75
C LEU A 185 -11.89 4.14 6.26
N THR A 186 -12.62 3.16 5.74
CA THR A 186 -13.90 2.72 6.32
C THR A 186 -13.83 1.27 6.78
N VAL A 187 -14.58 0.95 7.85
CA VAL A 187 -14.88 -0.42 8.29
C VAL A 187 -16.38 -0.59 8.26
N ASN A 188 -16.89 -1.54 7.46
CA ASN A 188 -18.31 -1.75 7.20
C ASN A 188 -19.03 -0.45 6.78
N GLY A 189 -18.38 0.34 5.92
CA GLY A 189 -18.88 1.64 5.45
C GLY A 189 -18.81 2.78 6.47
N GLN A 190 -18.39 2.54 7.71
CA GLN A 190 -18.21 3.58 8.72
C GLN A 190 -16.79 4.12 8.66
N GLN A 191 -16.64 5.44 8.48
CA GLN A 191 -15.32 6.10 8.48
C GLN A 191 -14.62 5.90 9.82
N ARG A 192 -13.37 5.42 9.77
CA ARG A 192 -12.48 5.27 10.94
C ARG A 192 -11.25 6.16 10.85
N GLN A 193 -10.68 6.31 9.65
CA GLN A 193 -9.55 7.22 9.42
C GLN A 193 -9.92 8.23 8.33
N LEU A 194 -9.47 9.46 8.52
CA LEU A 194 -9.50 10.53 7.53
C LEU A 194 -8.31 11.46 7.81
N GLY A 195 -7.43 11.62 6.83
CA GLY A 195 -6.28 12.52 6.91
C GLY A 195 -5.83 12.93 5.53
N ARG A 196 -4.72 13.67 5.46
CA ARG A 196 -4.15 14.15 4.19
C ARG A 196 -2.66 13.86 4.10
N THR A 197 -2.13 13.58 2.91
CA THR A 197 -0.69 13.36 2.74
C THR A 197 0.15 14.59 3.09
N SER A 198 -0.43 15.79 3.04
CA SER A 198 0.20 17.03 3.51
C SER A 198 0.51 17.06 5.01
N GLU A 199 -0.09 16.15 5.80
CA GLU A 199 0.10 16.04 7.25
C GLU A 199 1.27 15.12 7.63
N MET A 200 1.95 14.53 6.65
CA MET A 200 3.16 13.74 6.89
C MET A 200 4.25 14.60 7.53
N ILE A 201 4.86 14.09 8.59
CA ILE A 201 5.97 14.73 9.29
C ILE A 201 7.24 14.68 8.42
N HIS A 202 7.50 13.52 7.82
CA HIS A 202 8.56 13.31 6.85
C HIS A 202 7.93 13.06 5.48
N SER A 203 8.30 13.89 4.50
CA SER A 203 7.84 13.80 3.11
C SER A 203 8.28 12.48 2.46
N ILE A 204 7.64 12.09 1.36
CA ILE A 204 8.06 10.93 0.56
C ILE A 204 9.54 11.05 0.16
N GLU A 205 10.00 12.26 -0.15
CA GLU A 205 11.39 12.57 -0.43
C GLU A 205 12.31 12.30 0.77
N ASP A 206 11.90 12.70 1.98
CA ASP A 206 12.65 12.37 3.22
C ASP A 206 12.80 10.86 3.39
N LEU A 207 11.71 10.11 3.20
CA LEU A 207 11.67 8.66 3.38
C LEU A 207 12.60 7.94 2.39
N ILE A 208 12.55 8.33 1.11
CA ILE A 208 13.40 7.71 0.07
C ILE A 208 14.87 8.05 0.27
N VAL A 209 15.20 9.32 0.57
CA VAL A 209 16.58 9.72 0.87
C VAL A 209 17.10 8.92 2.07
N ASN A 210 16.30 8.84 3.15
CA ASN A 210 16.65 8.12 4.36
C ASN A 210 16.92 6.62 4.12
N ILE A 211 16.01 5.90 3.48
CA ILE A 211 16.19 4.45 3.31
C ILE A 211 17.31 4.13 2.31
N THR A 212 17.47 4.95 1.27
CA THR A 212 18.45 4.68 0.21
C THR A 212 19.88 4.95 0.63
N GLU A 213 20.11 5.73 1.69
CA GLU A 213 21.40 5.83 2.37
C GLU A 213 21.85 4.46 2.93
N ALA A 214 20.91 3.68 3.48
CA ALA A 214 21.20 2.41 4.11
C ALA A 214 21.20 1.22 3.14
N MET A 215 20.34 1.22 2.11
CA MET A 215 20.15 0.07 1.23
C MET A 215 19.68 0.41 -0.17
N THR A 216 19.98 -0.48 -1.12
CA THR A 216 19.43 -0.42 -2.48
C THR A 216 17.94 -0.75 -2.50
N LEU A 217 17.14 0.04 -3.20
CA LEU A 217 15.77 -0.29 -3.59
C LEU A 217 15.75 -0.85 -5.02
N LEU A 218 14.86 -1.80 -5.28
CA LEU A 218 14.69 -2.48 -6.56
C LEU A 218 13.35 -2.10 -7.21
N PRO A 219 13.22 -2.21 -8.54
CA PRO A 219 11.92 -2.05 -9.19
C PRO A 219 10.89 -3.00 -8.57
N GLY A 220 9.73 -2.45 -8.22
CA GLY A 220 8.63 -3.15 -7.56
C GLY A 220 8.70 -3.15 -6.04
N ASP A 221 9.79 -2.71 -5.41
CA ASP A 221 9.81 -2.50 -3.96
C ASP A 221 8.80 -1.43 -3.56
N VAL A 222 8.26 -1.57 -2.35
CA VAL A 222 7.19 -0.72 -1.83
C VAL A 222 7.66 0.00 -0.57
N ILE A 223 7.32 1.29 -0.47
CA ILE A 223 7.47 2.09 0.75
C ILE A 223 6.08 2.47 1.26
N LEU A 224 5.73 2.04 2.46
CA LEU A 224 4.53 2.51 3.17
C LEU A 224 4.88 3.75 4.00
N THR A 225 4.14 4.83 3.81
CA THR A 225 4.54 6.17 4.26
C THR A 225 4.04 6.56 5.65
N GLY A 226 3.39 5.65 6.37
CA GLY A 226 2.70 5.90 7.62
C GLY A 226 1.21 6.18 7.44
N THR A 227 0.49 6.14 8.57
CA THR A 227 -0.97 6.20 8.63
C THR A 227 -1.47 7.41 9.44
N PRO A 228 -2.59 8.07 9.06
CA PRO A 228 -3.22 9.12 9.86
C PRO A 228 -3.91 8.57 11.12
N ALA A 229 -4.39 9.44 11.99
CA ALA A 229 -5.10 9.05 13.22
C ALA A 229 -6.40 8.29 12.94
N GLY A 230 -6.91 7.61 13.97
CA GLY A 230 -8.14 6.80 13.91
C GLY A 230 -7.88 5.32 13.69
N VAL A 231 -6.67 4.85 14.02
CA VAL A 231 -6.28 3.43 13.93
C VAL A 231 -7.10 2.63 14.94
N GLY A 232 -7.81 1.60 14.47
CA GLY A 232 -8.78 0.90 15.29
C GLY A 232 -8.83 -0.61 15.03
N PRO A 233 -9.54 -1.34 15.90
CA PRO A 233 -9.63 -2.78 15.81
C PRO A 233 -10.50 -3.24 14.64
N LEU A 234 -10.16 -4.43 14.14
CA LEU A 234 -10.89 -5.23 13.17
C LEU A 234 -11.33 -6.53 13.84
N THR A 235 -12.44 -7.09 13.36
CA THR A 235 -13.01 -8.36 13.81
C THR A 235 -13.33 -9.25 12.61
N VAL A 236 -13.44 -10.56 12.85
CA VAL A 236 -13.86 -11.51 11.81
C VAL A 236 -15.25 -11.13 11.29
N GLY A 237 -15.37 -10.97 9.98
CA GLY A 237 -16.58 -10.55 9.28
C GLY A 237 -16.53 -9.09 8.80
N ASP A 238 -15.60 -8.28 9.29
CA ASP A 238 -15.47 -6.89 8.86
C ASP A 238 -15.00 -6.77 7.42
N GLU A 239 -15.56 -5.81 6.69
CA GLU A 239 -15.03 -5.30 5.43
C GLU A 239 -14.29 -4.00 5.68
N VAL A 240 -13.04 -3.92 5.25
CA VAL A 240 -12.19 -2.74 5.39
C VAL A 240 -11.85 -2.18 4.01
N ALA A 241 -11.97 -0.86 3.83
CA ALA A 241 -11.69 -0.19 2.57
C ALA A 241 -10.80 1.04 2.78
N VAL A 242 -9.65 1.06 2.11
CA VAL A 242 -8.73 2.21 2.04
C VAL A 242 -8.94 2.94 0.72
N SER A 243 -9.29 4.21 0.77
CA SER A 243 -9.46 5.06 -0.41
C SER A 243 -8.47 6.21 -0.38
N ILE A 244 -7.78 6.43 -1.50
CA ILE A 244 -6.88 7.58 -1.68
C ILE A 244 -7.32 8.35 -2.91
N GLU A 245 -7.44 9.66 -2.74
CA GLU A 245 -7.77 10.61 -3.80
C GLU A 245 -6.83 10.46 -5.00
N GLY A 246 -7.40 10.41 -6.22
CA GLY A 246 -6.64 10.22 -7.46
C GLY A 246 -6.15 8.80 -7.71
N ILE A 247 -6.23 7.87 -6.75
CA ILE A 247 -5.83 6.46 -6.93
C ILE A 247 -7.06 5.57 -7.09
N GLY A 248 -7.88 5.44 -6.05
CA GLY A 248 -8.99 4.49 -6.00
C GLY A 248 -9.15 3.85 -4.63
N THR A 249 -9.83 2.71 -4.59
CA THR A 249 -10.18 2.01 -3.35
C THR A 249 -9.64 0.59 -3.32
N LEU A 250 -8.96 0.25 -2.24
CA LEU A 250 -8.49 -1.08 -1.87
C LEU A 250 -9.43 -1.66 -0.81
N THR A 251 -10.13 -2.75 -1.11
CA THR A 251 -11.11 -3.36 -0.20
C THR A 251 -10.74 -4.80 0.12
N ASN A 252 -10.85 -5.19 1.39
CA ASN A 252 -10.57 -6.55 1.86
C ASN A 252 -11.58 -6.97 2.93
N LYS A 253 -11.84 -8.27 3.06
CA LYS A 253 -12.65 -8.83 4.15
C LYS A 253 -11.78 -9.51 5.17
N VAL A 254 -12.14 -9.38 6.44
CA VAL A 254 -11.46 -10.05 7.55
C VAL A 254 -12.14 -11.39 7.79
N VAL A 255 -11.40 -12.47 7.61
CA VAL A 255 -11.90 -13.84 7.79
C VAL A 255 -11.14 -14.54 8.90
N LYS A 256 -11.78 -15.53 9.53
CA LYS A 256 -11.08 -16.39 10.48
C LYS A 256 -10.01 -17.18 9.72
N ARG A 257 -8.76 -17.16 10.20
CA ARG A 257 -7.72 -18.05 9.69
C ARG A 257 -8.12 -19.51 9.94
N GLY A 258 -8.08 -20.32 8.88
CA GLY A 258 -8.39 -21.76 8.91
C GLY A 258 -7.46 -22.55 9.81
#